data_AF-A0A4W3H385-F1
#
_entry.id   AF-A0A4W3H385-F1
#
_cell.length_a   1.000
_cell.length_b   1.000
_cell.length_c   1.000
_cell.angle_alpha   90.00
_cell.angle_beta   90.00
_cell.angle_gamma   90.00
#
_symmetry.space_group_name_H-M   'P 1'
#
loop_
_entity.id
_entity.type
_entity.pdbx_description
1 polymer ?
#
loop_
_entity_poly.entity_id
_entity_poly.type
_entity_poly.pdbx_seq_one_letter_code
_entity_poly.pdbx_strand_id
1 'polypeptide(L)'
;MRRRLVSCVALEEAETASCEGTCDAHSMYSTEANSMDHKCTCCQETMTHEKEILLLCPDGTTIQHRYIYVDECNCVKMNCEEITNTTTSSSLKHHPPCP
;
A
#
# COMPACT_ATOMS: atom_id res chain seq x y z
N MET A 1 -6.82 12.14 30.77
CA MET A 1 -5.36 12.38 30.86
C MET A 1 -4.82 12.54 29.45
N ARG A 2 -4.29 13.71 29.08
CA ARG A 2 -3.68 13.95 27.76
C ARG A 2 -2.26 13.41 27.81
N ARG A 3 -1.97 12.29 27.14
CA ARG A 3 -0.59 11.82 26.97
C ARG A 3 0.15 12.86 26.12
N ARG A 4 1.22 13.40 26.67
CA ARG A 4 2.16 14.27 25.97
C ARG A 4 2.72 13.46 24.80
N LEU A 5 2.47 13.88 23.57
CA LEU A 5 3.16 13.36 22.39
C LEU A 5 4.62 13.81 22.51
N VAL A 6 5.42 13.00 23.18
CA VAL A 6 6.87 13.17 23.21
C VAL A 6 7.37 12.75 21.83
N SER A 7 7.92 13.71 21.09
CA SER A 7 8.55 13.43 19.80
C SER A 7 9.93 12.85 20.08
N CYS A 8 10.05 11.52 20.06
CA CYS A 8 11.34 10.83 20.09
C CYS A 8 11.98 10.87 18.69
N VAL A 9 13.31 10.81 18.61
CA VAL A 9 14.07 10.93 17.37
C VAL A 9 14.83 9.63 17.11
N ALA A 10 14.86 9.15 15.87
CA ALA A 10 15.62 7.96 15.52
C ALA A 10 17.13 8.20 15.68
N LEU A 11 17.83 7.23 16.29
CA LEU A 11 19.28 7.28 16.44
C LEU A 11 20.02 6.98 15.13
N GLU A 12 19.35 6.30 14.21
CA GLU A 12 19.86 5.92 12.89
C GLU A 12 18.78 6.22 11.83
N GLU A 13 19.19 6.44 10.58
CA GLU A 13 18.24 6.63 9.48
C GLU A 13 17.47 5.33 9.22
N ALA A 14 16.14 5.40 9.21
CA ALA A 14 15.31 4.24 8.89
C ALA A 14 15.41 3.96 7.39
N GLU A 15 15.80 2.73 7.04
CA GLU A 15 15.76 2.27 5.66
C GLU A 15 14.30 2.20 5.20
N THR A 16 14.04 2.73 4.00
CA THR A 16 12.70 2.73 3.41
C THR A 16 12.71 1.92 2.13
N ALA A 17 11.73 1.02 2.00
CA ALA A 17 11.47 0.27 0.78
C ALA A 17 9.97 0.34 0.47
N SER A 18 9.65 0.55 -0.80
CA SER A 18 8.29 0.71 -1.29
C SER A 18 8.11 0.01 -2.63
N CYS A 19 6.92 -0.54 -2.86
CA CYS A 19 6.54 -1.10 -4.15
C CYS A 19 6.00 0.00 -5.07
N GLU A 20 6.64 0.19 -6.22
CA GLU A 20 6.13 1.06 -7.29
C GLU A 20 6.30 0.34 -8.63
N GLY A 21 5.23 0.27 -9.41
CA GLY A 21 5.25 -0.46 -10.67
C GLY A 21 3.92 -0.46 -11.42
N THR A 22 3.98 -0.81 -12.70
CA THR A 22 2.80 -1.02 -13.53
C THR A 22 2.49 -2.51 -13.59
N CYS A 23 1.25 -2.87 -13.28
CA CYS A 23 0.76 -4.25 -13.30
C CYS A 23 -0.35 -4.43 -14.35
N ASP A 24 -0.52 -5.67 -14.81
CA ASP A 24 -1.49 -6.02 -15.84
C ASP A 24 -2.93 -5.78 -15.39
N ALA A 25 -3.66 -5.01 -16.17
CA ALA A 25 -5.09 -4.85 -15.98
C ALA A 25 -5.82 -4.67 -17.30
N HIS A 26 -7.04 -5.20 -17.36
CA HIS A 26 -7.90 -5.08 -18.52
C HIS A 26 -9.38 -5.10 -18.13
N SER A 27 -10.18 -4.56 -19.02
CA SER A 27 -11.63 -4.61 -18.98
C SER A 27 -12.10 -4.86 -20.41
N MET A 28 -12.58 -6.07 -20.69
CA MET A 28 -12.92 -6.51 -22.04
C MET A 28 -14.25 -7.26 -22.04
N TYR A 29 -15.04 -7.12 -23.10
CA TYR A 29 -16.29 -7.87 -23.23
C TYR A 29 -16.01 -9.33 -23.55
N SER A 30 -16.49 -10.25 -22.71
CA SER A 30 -16.43 -11.69 -22.96
C SER A 30 -17.73 -12.14 -23.64
N THR A 31 -17.62 -12.57 -24.90
CA THR A 31 -18.76 -13.11 -25.65
C THR A 31 -19.29 -14.41 -25.05
N GLU A 32 -18.41 -15.20 -24.42
CA GLU A 32 -18.76 -16.47 -23.80
C GLU A 32 -19.61 -16.27 -22.53
N ALA A 33 -19.23 -15.29 -21.71
CA ALA A 33 -19.98 -14.94 -20.49
C ALA A 33 -21.14 -13.96 -20.76
N ASN A 34 -21.19 -13.35 -21.96
CA ASN A 34 -22.10 -12.26 -22.32
C ASN A 34 -22.05 -11.11 -21.29
N SER A 35 -20.87 -10.81 -20.78
CA SER A 35 -20.61 -9.82 -19.74
C SER A 35 -19.22 -9.20 -19.89
N MET A 36 -18.94 -8.14 -19.14
CA MET A 36 -17.60 -7.56 -19.06
C MET A 36 -16.71 -8.42 -18.15
N ASP A 37 -15.55 -8.83 -18.67
CA ASP A 37 -14.47 -9.45 -17.90
C ASP A 37 -13.47 -8.40 -17.44
N HIS A 38 -13.09 -8.49 -16.18
CA HIS A 38 -12.25 -7.52 -15.49
C HIS A 38 -11.07 -8.23 -14.82
N LYS A 39 -9.85 -7.90 -15.26
CA LYS A 39 -8.63 -8.26 -14.54
C LYS A 39 -8.04 -6.99 -13.96
N CYS A 40 -7.88 -6.99 -12.64
CA CYS A 40 -7.17 -5.94 -11.94
C CYS A 40 -6.05 -6.58 -11.12
N THR A 41 -4.86 -5.99 -11.21
CA THR A 41 -3.74 -6.34 -10.36
C THR A 41 -3.04 -5.06 -9.89
N CYS A 42 -2.48 -5.08 -8.67
CA CYS A 42 -1.71 -3.98 -8.09
C CYS A 42 -0.32 -4.44 -7.69
N CYS A 43 0.64 -3.54 -7.79
CA CYS A 43 1.99 -3.76 -7.29
C CYS A 43 1.96 -3.64 -5.76
N GLN A 44 2.09 -4.76 -5.07
CA GLN A 44 2.04 -4.84 -3.61
C GLN A 44 3.16 -5.70 -3.07
N GLU A 45 3.51 -5.46 -1.81
CA GLU A 45 4.47 -6.26 -1.07
C GLU A 45 3.94 -7.69 -0.90
N THR A 46 4.73 -8.66 -1.36
CA THR A 46 4.42 -10.09 -1.17
C THR A 46 5.27 -10.72 -0.08
N MET A 47 6.38 -10.07 0.27
CA MET A 47 7.23 -10.47 1.37
C MET A 47 7.73 -9.24 2.13
N THR A 48 7.65 -9.32 3.45
CA THR A 48 8.05 -8.27 4.37
C THR A 48 8.71 -8.86 5.60
N HIS A 49 9.56 -8.09 6.26
CA HIS A 49 10.07 -8.42 7.59
C HIS A 49 10.01 -7.23 8.55
N GLU A 50 10.01 -7.50 9.85
CA GLU A 50 10.14 -6.45 10.86
C GLU A 50 11.62 -6.03 10.97
N LYS A 51 11.88 -4.73 10.84
CA LYS A 51 13.15 -4.09 11.22
C LYS A 51 12.98 -3.34 12.52
N GLU A 52 14.05 -3.27 13.30
CA GLU A 52 14.07 -2.58 14.59
C GLU A 52 15.07 -1.42 14.56
N ILE A 53 14.66 -0.26 15.04
CA ILE A 53 15.52 0.91 15.26
C ILE A 53 15.36 1.41 16.69
N LEU A 54 16.37 2.12 17.19
CA LEU A 54 16.30 2.78 18.48
C LEU A 54 15.89 4.25 18.31
N LEU A 55 14.90 4.68 19.07
CA LEU A 55 14.53 6.09 19.18
C LEU A 55 15.03 6.63 20.52
N LEU A 56 15.70 7.78 20.49
CA LEU A 56 16.08 8.55 21.65
C LEU A 56 14.97 9.55 21.97
N CYS A 57 14.42 9.44 23.17
CA CYS A 57 13.42 10.36 23.66
C CYS A 57 14.08 11.53 24.42
N PRO A 58 13.43 12.71 24.48
CA PRO A 58 13.94 13.89 25.20
C PRO A 58 14.21 13.69 26.69
N ASP A 59 13.65 12.65 27.31
CA ASP A 59 13.91 12.27 28.70
C ASP A 59 15.19 11.42 28.87
N GLY A 60 15.92 11.18 27.78
CA GLY A 60 17.13 10.37 27.75
C GLY A 60 16.87 8.87 27.69
N THR A 61 15.60 8.43 27.65
CA THR A 61 15.27 7.03 27.46
C THR A 61 15.45 6.63 26.00
N THR A 62 15.84 5.37 25.79
CA THR A 62 15.88 4.74 24.49
C THR A 62 14.73 3.75 24.38
N ILE A 63 13.94 3.88 23.32
CA ILE A 63 12.84 2.97 23.02
C ILE A 63 13.13 2.24 21.71
N GLN A 64 12.81 0.95 21.68
CA GLN A 64 12.90 0.18 20.45
C GLN A 64 11.62 0.34 19.65
N HIS A 65 11.75 0.75 18.40
CA HIS A 65 10.66 0.89 17.46
C HIS A 65 10.81 -0.14 16.35
N ARG A 66 9.74 -0.91 16.14
CA ARG A 66 9.64 -1.88 15.05
C ARG A 66 8.81 -1.32 13.93
N TYR A 67 9.29 -1.49 12.70
CA TYR A 67 8.59 -1.13 11.49
C TYR A 67 8.69 -2.27 10.48
N ILE A 68 7.76 -2.30 9.53
CA ILE A 68 7.73 -3.29 8.46
C ILE A 68 8.58 -2.79 7.31
N TYR A 69 9.49 -3.63 6.83
CA TYR A 69 10.31 -3.38 5.65
C TYR A 69 9.88 -4.31 4.52
N VAL A 70 9.83 -3.78 3.30
CA VAL A 70 9.43 -4.52 2.09
C VAL A 70 10.63 -5.25 1.50
N ASP A 71 10.53 -6.56 1.35
CA ASP A 71 11.56 -7.39 0.72
C ASP A 71 11.29 -7.61 -0.77
N GLU A 72 10.04 -7.92 -1.10
CA GLU A 72 9.64 -8.27 -2.45
C GLU A 72 8.27 -7.70 -2.80
N CYS A 73 8.13 -7.31 -4.06
CA CYS A 73 6.91 -6.77 -4.64
C CYS A 73 6.45 -7.65 -5.79
N ASN A 74 5.14 -7.83 -5.95
CA ASN A 74 4.57 -8.52 -7.10
C ASN A 74 3.20 -7.95 -7.47
N CYS A 75 2.69 -8.33 -8.65
CA CYS A 75 1.36 -7.98 -9.10
C CYS A 75 0.33 -8.92 -8.47
N VAL A 76 -0.38 -8.42 -7.46
CA VAL A 76 -1.39 -9.17 -6.71
C VAL A 76 -2.76 -8.92 -7.34
N LYS A 77 -3.54 -9.99 -7.57
CA LYS A 77 -4.91 -9.88 -8.10
C LYS A 77 -5.83 -9.23 -7.07
N MET A 78 -6.65 -8.29 -7.53
CA MET A 78 -7.60 -7.56 -6.72
C MET A 78 -8.99 -7.57 -7.36
N ASN A 79 -10.04 -7.46 -6.54
CA ASN A 79 -11.41 -7.32 -7.01
C ASN A 79 -11.71 -5.85 -7.32
N CYS A 80 -12.08 -5.57 -8.57
CA CYS A 80 -12.45 -4.22 -9.04
C CYS A 80 -13.95 -3.90 -8.91
N GLU A 81 -14.74 -4.82 -8.36
CA GLU A 81 -16.20 -4.75 -8.34
C GLU A 81 -16.78 -3.85 -7.23
N GLU A 82 -15.98 -3.37 -6.27
CA GLU A 82 -16.47 -2.53 -5.16
C GLU A 82 -16.70 -1.04 -5.49
N ILE A 83 -16.47 -0.61 -6.74
CA ILE A 83 -16.52 0.81 -7.12
C ILE A 83 -17.82 1.14 -7.86
N THR A 84 -18.97 0.80 -7.30
CA THR A 84 -20.27 1.09 -7.95
C THR A 84 -21.18 2.01 -7.14
N ASN A 85 -20.66 2.99 -6.39
CA ASN A 85 -21.49 4.02 -5.76
C ASN A 85 -20.79 5.39 -5.58
N THR A 86 -20.44 6.09 -6.67
CA THR A 86 -20.64 7.57 -6.74
C THR A 86 -20.58 8.07 -8.18
N THR A 87 -21.69 8.65 -8.62
CA THR A 87 -21.92 9.54 -9.77
C THR A 87 -20.68 10.40 -10.11
N THR A 88 -20.18 10.54 -11.34
CA THR A 88 -20.75 11.35 -12.44
C THR A 88 -19.77 11.27 -13.63
N SER A 89 -20.32 11.21 -14.85
CA SER A 89 -19.74 11.46 -16.19
C SER A 89 -18.25 11.85 -16.30
N SER A 90 -17.55 11.19 -17.25
CA SER A 90 -16.57 11.74 -18.22
C SER A 90 -15.31 10.87 -18.39
N SER A 91 -14.99 10.59 -19.65
CA SER A 91 -13.72 10.23 -20.27
C SER A 91 -12.45 10.08 -19.40
N LEU A 92 -11.74 8.97 -19.66
CA LEU A 92 -10.27 8.76 -19.61
C LEU A 92 -9.60 8.49 -18.25
N LYS A 93 -9.11 7.24 -18.13
CA LYS A 93 -7.94 6.76 -17.36
C LYS A 93 -7.88 7.06 -15.86
N HIS A 94 -8.73 6.45 -15.05
CA HIS A 94 -8.40 6.29 -13.62
C HIS A 94 -8.64 4.85 -13.21
N HIS A 95 -7.55 4.09 -13.14
CA HIS A 95 -7.49 2.82 -12.43
C HIS A 95 -7.89 3.07 -10.96
N PRO A 96 -8.62 2.16 -10.30
CA PRO A 96 -8.81 2.27 -8.85
C PRO A 96 -7.48 2.51 -8.15
N PRO A 97 -7.43 3.37 -7.12
CA PRO A 97 -6.25 3.46 -6.29
C PRO A 97 -6.00 2.07 -5.69
N CYS A 98 -4.77 1.57 -5.87
CA CYS A 98 -4.31 0.43 -5.09
C CYS A 98 -4.50 0.78 -3.61
N PRO A 99 -5.12 -0.10 -2.81
CA PRO A 99 -5.22 0.10 -1.36
C PRO A 99 -3.83 0.15 -0.71
#